data_AF-A0AAD3M4U5-F1
#
_entry.id   AF-A0AAD3M4U5-F1
#
_cell.length_a   1.000
_cell.length_b   1.000
_cell.length_c   1.000
_cell.angle_alpha   90.00
_cell.angle_beta   90.00
_cell.angle_gamma   90.00
#
_symmetry.space_group_name_H-M   'P 1'
#
loop_
_entity.id
_entity.type
_entity.pdbx_description
1 polymer ?
#
loop_
_entity_poly.entity_id
_entity_poly.type
_entity_poly.pdbx_seq_one_letter_code
_entity_poly.pdbx_strand_id
1 'polypeptide(L)'
;MVGGLCYAELGTVIPESGAEYIYMLRRAGKVVAFMFVFSFIIVMRPASATGIALGFAEYVVAPFYDGCTPPQLVVKCVAAGGIMVLAIVNCLSVRLATGIQVVSMVVKVLALAVIVLGGVVMLGVT
;
A
#
# COMPACT_ATOMS: atom_id res chain seq x y z
N MET A 1 -6.39 12.32 -11.98
CA MET A 1 -5.64 13.60 -11.97
C MET A 1 -6.41 14.75 -11.35
N VAL A 2 -7.69 14.99 -11.72
CA VAL A 2 -8.49 16.09 -11.13
C VAL A 2 -8.56 16.05 -9.60
N GLY A 3 -8.79 14.88 -8.99
CA GLY A 3 -8.81 14.76 -7.53
C GLY A 3 -7.51 15.16 -6.84
N GLY A 4 -6.35 14.94 -7.47
CA GLY A 4 -5.05 15.32 -6.90
C GLY A 4 -4.89 16.84 -6.79
N LEU A 5 -5.38 17.59 -7.78
CA LEU A 5 -5.42 19.05 -7.73
C LEU A 5 -6.36 19.54 -6.62
N CYS A 6 -7.53 18.92 -6.47
CA CYS A 6 -8.45 19.25 -5.36
C CYS A 6 -7.80 19.01 -4.00
N TYR A 7 -7.08 17.91 -3.80
CA TYR A 7 -6.35 17.65 -2.56
C TYR A 7 -5.18 18.61 -2.33
N ALA A 8 -4.52 19.07 -3.39
CA ALA A 8 -3.49 20.10 -3.28
C ALA A 8 -4.07 21.44 -2.78
N GLU A 9 -5.19 21.90 -3.36
CA GLU A 9 -5.91 23.10 -2.92
C GLU A 9 -6.43 22.97 -1.48
N LEU A 10 -7.00 21.81 -1.10
CA LEU A 10 -7.44 21.59 0.27
C LEU A 10 -6.26 21.61 1.27
N GLY A 11 -5.11 21.06 0.89
CA GLY A 11 -3.90 21.03 1.74
C GLY A 11 -3.26 22.40 1.95
N THR A 12 -3.40 23.33 0.99
CA THR A 12 -2.93 24.72 1.15
C THR A 12 -3.92 25.58 1.93
N VAL A 13 -5.23 25.33 1.77
CA VAL A 13 -6.29 26.08 2.46
C VAL A 13 -6.42 25.69 3.94
N ILE A 14 -6.19 24.42 4.30
CA ILE A 14 -6.33 23.91 5.66
C ILE A 14 -5.01 23.26 6.14
N PRO A 15 -4.05 24.06 6.64
CA PRO A 15 -2.72 23.58 7.05
C PRO A 15 -2.72 22.98 8.47
N GLU A 16 -3.68 22.12 8.78
CA GLU A 16 -3.78 21.44 10.07
C GLU A 16 -3.45 19.93 9.94
N SER A 17 -2.89 19.34 11.00
CA SER A 17 -2.48 17.93 11.01
C SER A 17 -3.67 16.99 11.21
N GLY A 18 -4.00 16.21 10.18
CA GLY A 18 -5.07 15.20 10.25
C GLY A 18 -5.62 14.76 8.90
N ALA A 19 -5.07 15.29 7.80
CA ALA A 19 -5.40 14.89 6.43
C ALA A 19 -6.91 14.93 6.17
N GLU A 20 -7.46 13.87 5.57
CA GLU A 20 -8.87 13.76 5.16
C GLU A 20 -9.86 13.95 6.31
N TYR A 21 -9.47 13.53 7.53
CA TYR A 21 -10.32 13.69 8.71
C TYR A 21 -10.60 15.16 9.01
N ILE A 22 -9.57 16.02 8.95
CA ILE A 22 -9.73 17.45 9.23
C ILE A 22 -10.57 18.13 8.15
N TYR A 23 -10.39 17.75 6.89
CA TYR A 23 -11.21 18.29 5.79
C TYR A 23 -12.70 17.98 6.02
N MET A 24 -12.99 16.75 6.43
CA MET A 24 -14.36 16.31 6.78
C MET A 24 -14.87 17.03 8.04
N LEU A 25 -14.03 17.20 9.05
CA LEU A 25 -14.38 17.86 10.31
C LEU A 25 -14.76 19.34 10.09
N ARG A 26 -14.02 20.04 9.23
CA ARG A 26 -14.23 21.46 8.95
C ARG A 26 -15.47 21.73 8.10
N ARG A 27 -15.80 20.82 7.16
CA ARG A 27 -16.93 21.01 6.22
C ARG A 27 -18.21 20.32 6.67
N ALA A 28 -18.13 19.08 7.15
CA ALA A 28 -19.29 18.21 7.42
C ALA A 28 -19.59 18.02 8.92
N GLY A 29 -18.77 18.58 9.80
CA GLY A 29 -18.96 18.54 11.25
C GLY A 29 -18.51 17.23 11.91
N LYS A 30 -18.66 17.17 13.24
CA LYS A 30 -18.05 16.14 14.10
C LYS A 30 -18.57 14.72 13.84
N VAL A 31 -19.88 14.57 13.62
CA VAL A 31 -20.52 13.25 13.46
C VAL A 31 -20.07 12.58 12.16
N VAL A 32 -20.08 13.32 11.05
CA VAL A 32 -19.66 12.79 9.74
C VAL A 32 -18.17 12.48 9.72
N ALA A 33 -17.34 13.35 10.32
CA ALA A 33 -15.91 13.12 10.44
C ALA A 33 -15.59 11.87 11.29
N PHE A 34 -16.32 11.62 12.37
CA PHE A 34 -16.21 10.39 13.17
C PHE A 34 -16.57 9.15 12.36
N MET A 35 -17.70 9.17 11.66
CA MET A 35 -18.14 8.01 10.86
C MET A 35 -17.17 7.68 9.72
N PHE A 36 -16.57 8.71 9.11
CA PHE A 36 -15.51 8.56 8.11
C PHE A 36 -14.28 7.88 8.69
N VAL A 37 -13.69 8.43 9.77
CA VAL A 37 -12.46 7.87 10.35
C VAL A 37 -12.70 6.47 10.94
N PHE A 38 -13.88 6.22 11.51
CA PHE A 38 -14.26 4.91 12.01
C PHE A 38 -14.26 3.86 10.89
N SER A 39 -14.97 4.15 9.79
CA SER A 39 -14.98 3.26 8.61
C SER A 39 -13.59 3.10 8.00
N PHE A 40 -12.80 4.17 7.98
CA PHE A 40 -11.46 4.15 7.42
C PHE A 40 -10.51 3.24 8.22
N ILE A 41 -10.54 3.31 9.55
CA ILE A 41 -9.70 2.49 10.42
C ILE A 41 -10.16 1.03 10.45
N ILE A 42 -11.48 0.79 10.52
CA ILE A 42 -12.02 -0.57 10.67
C ILE A 42 -12.04 -1.33 9.34
N VAL A 43 -12.27 -0.66 8.21
CA VAL A 43 -12.47 -1.32 6.91
C VAL A 43 -11.33 -1.02 5.96
N MET A 44 -11.12 0.25 5.61
CA MET A 44 -10.21 0.62 4.51
C MET A 44 -8.74 0.25 4.80
N ARG A 45 -8.24 0.56 5.99
CA ARG A 45 -6.85 0.28 6.38
C ARG A 45 -6.51 -1.21 6.44
N PRO A 46 -7.26 -2.07 7.15
CA PRO A 46 -6.96 -3.49 7.16
C PRO A 46 -7.22 -4.16 5.81
N ALA A 47 -8.24 -3.75 5.05
CA ALA A 47 -8.51 -4.31 3.74
C ALA A 47 -7.37 -4.02 2.74
N SER A 48 -6.90 -2.77 2.70
CA SER A 48 -5.76 -2.39 1.83
C SER A 48 -4.47 -3.13 2.21
N ALA A 49 -4.15 -3.22 3.51
CA ALA A 49 -2.99 -3.97 3.98
C ALA A 49 -3.08 -5.47 3.61
N THR A 50 -4.25 -6.08 3.79
CA THR A 50 -4.49 -7.48 3.45
C THR A 50 -4.36 -7.74 1.95
N GLY A 51 -4.92 -6.87 1.11
CA GLY A 51 -4.83 -6.99 -0.35
C GLY A 51 -3.37 -6.95 -0.84
N ILE A 52 -2.57 -6.02 -0.30
CA ILE A 52 -1.13 -5.94 -0.64
C ILE A 52 -0.37 -7.18 -0.16
N ALA A 53 -0.66 -7.67 1.05
CA ALA A 53 0.00 -8.83 1.63
C ALA A 53 -0.35 -10.14 0.87
N LEU A 54 -1.59 -10.29 0.43
CA LEU A 54 -2.01 -11.42 -0.40
C LEU A 54 -1.28 -11.42 -1.74
N GLY A 55 -1.26 -10.27 -2.44
CA GLY A 55 -0.50 -10.16 -3.69
C GLY A 55 0.98 -10.48 -3.50
N PHE A 56 1.60 -9.97 -2.43
CA PHE A 56 2.98 -10.31 -2.07
C PHE A 56 3.16 -11.82 -1.87
N ALA A 57 2.26 -12.47 -1.12
CA ALA A 57 2.34 -13.90 -0.86
C ALA A 57 2.19 -14.74 -2.14
N GLU A 58 1.32 -14.35 -3.08
CA GLU A 58 1.17 -15.03 -4.36
C GLU A 58 2.48 -15.00 -5.17
N TYR A 59 3.13 -13.84 -5.28
CA TYR A 59 4.41 -13.72 -5.98
C TYR A 59 5.56 -14.46 -5.30
N VAL A 60 5.57 -14.53 -3.96
CA VAL A 60 6.60 -15.26 -3.20
C VAL A 60 6.43 -16.77 -3.30
N VAL A 61 5.19 -17.26 -3.31
CA VAL A 61 4.88 -18.70 -3.34
C VAL A 61 4.91 -19.26 -4.76
N ALA A 62 4.66 -18.44 -5.80
CA ALA A 62 4.66 -18.85 -7.21
C ALA A 62 5.85 -19.75 -7.64
N PRO A 63 7.13 -19.42 -7.36
CA PRO A 63 8.26 -20.24 -7.80
C PRO A 63 8.36 -21.61 -7.09
N PHE A 64 7.65 -21.83 -5.99
CA PHE A 64 7.65 -23.12 -5.28
C PHE A 64 6.59 -24.08 -5.81
N TYR A 65 5.69 -23.60 -6.68
CA TYR A 65 4.57 -24.36 -7.24
C TYR A 65 4.52 -24.21 -8.77
N ASP A 66 5.65 -24.45 -9.44
CA ASP A 66 5.74 -24.40 -10.90
C ASP A 66 4.68 -25.31 -11.55
N GLY A 67 3.73 -24.70 -12.27
CA GLY A 67 2.67 -25.39 -13.01
C GLY A 67 1.44 -25.81 -12.20
N CYS A 68 1.39 -25.57 -10.89
CA CYS A 68 0.25 -25.87 -10.02
C CYS A 68 -0.30 -24.62 -9.36
N THR A 69 -1.62 -24.59 -9.09
CA THR A 69 -2.21 -23.50 -8.30
C THR A 69 -1.82 -23.67 -6.83
N PRO A 70 -1.14 -22.69 -6.21
CA PRO A 70 -0.76 -22.81 -4.81
C PRO A 70 -1.99 -22.87 -3.91
N PRO A 71 -2.00 -23.72 -2.88
CA PRO A 71 -3.15 -23.85 -1.99
C PRO A 71 -3.41 -22.53 -1.25
N GLN A 72 -4.68 -22.09 -1.24
CA GLN A 72 -5.09 -20.81 -0.63
C GLN A 72 -4.68 -20.67 0.84
N LEU A 73 -4.59 -21.80 1.56
CA LEU A 73 -4.14 -21.81 2.95
C LEU A 73 -2.69 -21.32 3.08
N VAL A 74 -1.78 -21.76 2.20
CA VAL A 74 -0.37 -21.38 2.25
C VAL A 74 -0.19 -19.91 1.91
N VAL A 75 -0.88 -19.42 0.87
CA VAL A 75 -0.85 -17.99 0.51
C VAL A 75 -1.35 -17.12 1.66
N LYS A 76 -2.45 -17.51 2.32
CA LYS A 76 -2.98 -16.79 3.49
C LYS A 76 -2.02 -16.83 4.68
N CYS A 77 -1.40 -17.97 4.97
CA CYS A 77 -0.41 -18.10 6.04
C CYS A 77 0.83 -17.23 5.79
N VAL A 78 1.35 -17.21 4.56
CA VAL A 78 2.50 -16.37 4.18
C VAL A 78 2.13 -14.89 4.26
N ALA A 79 0.94 -14.50 3.78
CA ALA A 79 0.44 -13.13 3.90
C ALA A 79 0.31 -12.69 5.37
N ALA A 80 -0.30 -13.52 6.22
CA ALA A 80 -0.43 -13.25 7.65
C ALA A 80 0.92 -13.15 8.35
N GLY A 81 1.86 -14.05 8.02
CA GLY A 81 3.24 -14.02 8.51
C GLY A 81 3.96 -12.73 8.10
N GLY A 82 3.82 -12.31 6.84
CA GLY A 82 4.39 -11.07 6.34
C GLY A 82 3.87 -9.83 7.07
N ILE A 83 2.55 -9.75 7.31
CA ILE A 83 1.95 -8.67 8.11
C ILE A 83 2.49 -8.69 9.54
N MET A 84 2.55 -9.88 10.17
CA MET A 84 3.03 -10.04 11.54
C MET A 84 4.49 -9.58 11.68
N VAL A 85 5.36 -9.98 10.76
CA VAL A 85 6.78 -9.57 10.74
C VAL A 85 6.90 -8.06 10.61
N LEU A 86 6.17 -7.44 9.66
CA LEU A 86 6.19 -5.99 9.49
C LEU A 86 5.66 -5.26 10.72
N ALA A 87 4.61 -5.77 11.35
CA ALA A 87 4.06 -5.22 12.59
C ALA A 87 5.08 -5.30 13.74
N ILE A 88 5.74 -6.45 13.92
CA ILE A 88 6.79 -6.63 14.94
C ILE A 88 7.95 -5.65 14.70
N VAL A 89 8.45 -5.55 13.47
CA VAL A 89 9.54 -4.62 13.13
C VAL A 89 9.13 -3.17 13.39
N ASN A 90 7.89 -2.79 13.06
CA ASN A 90 7.37 -1.46 13.34
C ASN A 90 7.27 -1.17 14.84
N CYS A 91 6.81 -2.13 15.65
CA CYS A 91 6.74 -2.03 17.10
C CYS A 91 8.11 -1.95 17.76
N LEU A 92 9.11 -2.67 17.25
CA LEU A 92 10.48 -2.65 17.78
C LEU A 92 11.23 -1.37 17.42
N SER A 93 11.11 -0.92 16.17
CA SER A 93 11.80 0.28 15.70
C SER A 93 11.18 0.84 14.43
N VAL A 94 10.51 1.99 14.57
CA VAL A 94 9.96 2.71 13.41
C VAL A 94 11.04 3.08 12.39
N ARG A 95 12.27 3.35 12.82
CA ARG A 95 13.40 3.67 11.92
C ARG A 95 13.75 2.50 10.99
N LEU A 96 13.73 1.27 11.49
CA LEU A 96 13.98 0.07 10.69
C LEU A 96 12.84 -0.15 9.70
N ALA A 97 11.59 -0.04 10.16
CA ALA A 97 10.42 -0.15 9.30
C ALA A 97 10.43 0.88 8.16
N THR A 98 10.77 2.15 8.45
CA THR A 98 10.91 3.19 7.43
C THR A 98 12.05 2.86 6.46
N GLY A 99 13.20 2.36 6.93
CA GLY A 99 14.29 1.91 6.06
C GLY A 99 13.86 0.82 5.08
N ILE A 100 13.19 -0.23 5.56
CA ILE A 100 12.65 -1.32 4.73
C ILE A 100 11.69 -0.77 3.67
N GLN A 101 10.81 0.15 4.07
CA GLN A 101 9.84 0.75 3.16
C GLN A 101 10.50 1.59 2.05
N VAL A 102 11.54 2.36 2.39
CA VAL A 102 12.31 3.15 1.40
C VAL A 102 13.03 2.23 0.43
N VAL A 103 13.70 1.18 0.91
CA VAL A 103 14.36 0.21 0.03
C VAL A 103 13.36 -0.46 -0.90
N SER A 104 12.19 -0.88 -0.39
CA SER A 104 11.13 -1.46 -1.21
C SER A 104 10.61 -0.49 -2.27
N MET A 105 10.48 0.80 -1.95
CA MET A 105 10.10 1.83 -2.92
C MET A 105 11.12 1.92 -4.06
N VAL A 106 12.42 2.01 -3.74
CA VAL A 106 13.48 2.12 -4.74
C VAL A 106 13.49 0.90 -5.66
N VAL A 107 13.40 -0.30 -5.08
CA VAL A 107 13.35 -1.57 -5.84
C VAL A 107 12.13 -1.60 -6.77
N LYS A 108 10.94 -1.21 -6.30
CA LYS A 108 9.73 -1.16 -7.13
C LYS A 108 9.89 -0.22 -8.33
N VAL A 109 10.47 0.97 -8.11
CA VAL A 109 10.71 1.94 -9.19
C VAL A 109 11.71 1.39 -10.22
N LEU A 110 12.80 0.77 -9.76
CA LEU A 110 13.78 0.14 -10.65
C LEU A 110 13.19 -1.01 -11.46
N ALA A 111 12.38 -1.88 -10.83
CA ALA A 111 11.71 -2.98 -11.52
C ALA A 111 10.79 -2.48 -12.64
N LEU A 112 10.01 -1.42 -12.39
CA LEU A 112 9.17 -0.81 -13.42
C LEU A 112 10.00 -0.20 -14.56
N ALA A 113 11.12 0.44 -14.25
CA ALA A 113 12.02 0.99 -15.27
C ALA A 113 12.58 -0.11 -16.19
N VAL A 114 12.99 -1.25 -15.62
CA VAL A 114 13.47 -2.41 -16.40
C VAL A 114 12.38 -2.96 -17.32
N ILE A 115 11.14 -3.09 -16.83
CA ILE A 115 10.00 -3.55 -17.64
C ILE A 115 9.74 -2.61 -18.82
N VAL A 116 9.74 -1.29 -18.59
CA VAL A 116 9.53 -0.28 -19.64
C VAL A 116 10.65 -0.33 -20.68
N LEU A 117 11.92 -0.35 -20.26
CA LEU A 117 13.05 -0.40 -21.17
C LEU A 117 13.08 -1.70 -21.98
N GLY A 118 12.82 -2.83 -21.35
CA GLY A 118 12.71 -4.13 -22.03
C GLY A 118 11.61 -4.13 -23.09
N GLY A 119 10.43 -3.57 -22.76
CA GLY A 119 9.33 -3.42 -23.71
C GLY A 119 9.66 -2.52 -24.89
N VAL A 120 10.32 -1.38 -24.66
CA VAL A 120 10.75 -0.46 -25.72
C VAL A 120 11.77 -1.11 -26.65
N VAL A 121 12.76 -1.83 -26.10
CA VAL A 121 13.74 -2.56 -26.91
C VAL A 121 13.07 -3.64 -27.76
N MET A 122 12.12 -4.39 -27.19
CA MET A 122 11.43 -5.43 -27.96
C MET A 122 10.60 -4.87 -29.12
N LEU A 123 9.92 -3.74 -28.91
CA LEU A 123 9.14 -3.05 -29.94
C LEU A 123 10.00 -2.36 -31.02
N GLY A 124 11.20 -1.91 -30.67
CA GLY A 124 12.13 -1.30 -31.63
C GLY A 124 12.98 -2.31 -32.42
N VAL A 125 13.00 -3.58 -31.99
CA VAL A 125 13.69 -4.69 -32.67
C VAL A 125 12.76 -5.46 -33.63
N THR A 126 11.43 -5.34 -33.46
CA THR A 126 10.42 -5.73 -34.47
C THR A 126 10.18 -4.64 -35.49
#